data_AF-A0A8H5QMH0-F1
#
_entry.id   AF-A0A8H5QMH0-F1
#
_cell.length_a   1.000
_cell.length_b   1.000
_cell.length_c   1.000
_cell.angle_alpha   90.00
_cell.angle_beta   90.00
_cell.angle_gamma   90.00
#
_symmetry.space_group_name_H-M   'P 1'
#
loop_
_entity.id
_entity.type
_entity.pdbx_description
1 polymer ?
#
loop_
_entity_poly.entity_id
_entity_poly.type
_entity_poly.pdbx_seq_one_letter_code
_entity_poly.pdbx_strand_id
1 'polypeptide(L)'
;MFTCGTCWRQFPAGWQSREQHMNATGHETPTFECDTCDRYFGSRNAVEQHMNDLDHWDESEESEESEESEVSEDIVYECDHCNDEFDDEYELHDHEARDHFFCVICDRQFQDWHSISQLIAQLQSSVPSAKIC
;
A
#
# COMPACT_ATOMS: atom_id res chain seq x y z
N MET A 1 -5.62 -26.04 6.93
CA MET A 1 -4.62 -27.13 6.86
C MET A 1 -4.21 -27.27 5.42
N PHE A 2 -3.09 -26.67 5.04
CA PHE A 2 -2.81 -26.38 3.64
C PHE A 2 -2.33 -27.59 2.87
N THR A 3 -2.70 -27.70 1.60
CA THR A 3 -2.29 -28.81 0.75
C THR A 3 -1.75 -28.31 -0.59
N CYS A 4 -0.73 -28.99 -1.12
CA CYS A 4 -0.23 -28.67 -2.45
C CYS A 4 -1.17 -29.27 -3.50
N GLY A 5 -1.74 -28.44 -4.38
CA GLY A 5 -2.64 -28.90 -5.45
C GLY A 5 -1.99 -29.80 -6.52
N THR A 6 -0.66 -29.78 -6.64
CA THR A 6 0.07 -30.61 -7.61
C THR A 6 0.40 -32.02 -7.08
N CYS A 7 0.85 -32.14 -5.82
CA CYS A 7 1.30 -33.41 -5.23
C CYS A 7 0.51 -33.87 -4.00
N TRP A 8 -0.52 -33.12 -3.61
CA TRP A 8 -1.44 -33.44 -2.51
C TRP A 8 -0.76 -33.58 -1.13
N ARG A 9 0.46 -33.08 -0.99
CA ARG A 9 1.17 -33.04 0.30
C ARG A 9 0.47 -32.07 1.24
N GLN A 10 0.32 -32.49 2.49
CA GLN A 10 -0.33 -31.73 3.56
C GLN A 10 0.69 -30.97 4.40
N PHE A 11 0.34 -29.74 4.77
CA PHE A 11 1.14 -28.77 5.50
C PHE A 11 0.36 -28.28 6.72
N PRO A 12 0.44 -29.02 7.85
CA PRO A 12 -0.23 -28.62 9.09
C PRO A 12 0.37 -27.35 9.71
N ALA A 13 1.59 -26.99 9.32
CA ALA A 13 2.29 -25.80 9.78
C ALA A 13 1.76 -24.48 9.16
N GLY A 14 0.82 -24.54 8.21
CA GLY A 14 0.20 -23.35 7.62
C GLY A 14 0.57 -23.12 6.16
N TRP A 15 0.00 -22.06 5.59
CA TRP A 15 0.14 -21.66 4.19
C TRP A 15 1.60 -21.42 3.80
N GLN A 16 2.36 -20.73 4.66
CA GLN A 16 3.77 -20.43 4.43
C GLN A 16 4.64 -21.67 4.20
N SER A 17 4.35 -22.77 4.89
CA SER A 17 5.09 -24.04 4.70
C SER A 17 4.77 -24.71 3.36
N ARG A 18 3.52 -24.57 2.88
CA ARG A 18 3.12 -25.02 1.55
C ARG A 18 3.78 -24.16 0.47
N GLU A 19 3.78 -22.84 0.61
CA GLU A 19 4.43 -21.90 -0.32
C GLU A 19 5.90 -22.21 -0.52
N GLN A 20 6.64 -22.40 0.57
CA GLN A 20 8.06 -22.78 0.50
C GLN A 20 8.27 -24.11 -0.24
N HIS A 21 7.40 -25.10 0.00
CA HIS A 21 7.42 -26.35 -0.75
C HIS A 21 7.19 -26.10 -2.24
N MET A 22 6.19 -25.29 -2.61
CA MET A 22 5.85 -25.00 -4.00
C MET A 22 6.99 -24.28 -4.72
N ASN A 23 7.61 -23.31 -4.07
CA ASN A 23 8.79 -22.61 -4.58
C ASN A 23 9.98 -23.58 -4.79
N ALA A 24 10.23 -24.47 -3.83
CA ALA A 24 11.32 -25.45 -3.91
C ALA A 24 11.11 -26.54 -4.97
N THR A 25 9.85 -26.97 -5.20
CA THR A 25 9.53 -28.05 -6.15
C THR A 25 9.08 -27.55 -7.52
N GLY A 26 8.86 -26.24 -7.70
CA GLY A 26 8.25 -25.67 -8.90
C GLY A 26 6.79 -26.11 -9.08
N HIS A 27 6.07 -26.34 -7.98
CA HIS A 27 4.64 -26.60 -8.04
C HIS A 27 3.87 -25.29 -8.04
N GLU A 28 2.67 -25.30 -8.63
CA GLU A 28 1.82 -24.13 -8.78
C GLU A 28 0.54 -24.26 -7.95
N THR A 29 0.02 -23.09 -7.57
CA THR A 29 -1.26 -22.94 -6.88
C THR A 29 -2.42 -23.24 -7.84
N PRO A 30 -3.50 -23.91 -7.39
CA PRO A 30 -4.70 -24.08 -8.20
C PRO A 30 -5.29 -22.72 -8.60
N THR A 31 -5.71 -22.57 -9.86
CA THR A 31 -6.17 -21.29 -10.43
C THR A 31 -7.39 -20.67 -9.73
N PHE A 32 -8.19 -21.47 -9.02
CA PHE A 32 -9.39 -21.03 -8.32
C PHE A 32 -9.40 -21.55 -6.89
N GLU A 33 -8.29 -21.39 -6.16
CA GLU A 33 -8.25 -21.67 -4.73
C GLU A 33 -8.79 -20.51 -3.88
N CYS A 34 -9.26 -20.84 -2.69
CA CYS A 34 -9.63 -19.86 -1.68
C CYS A 34 -8.39 -19.44 -0.88
N ASP A 35 -8.22 -18.14 -0.63
CA ASP A 35 -7.07 -17.60 0.10
C ASP A 35 -7.13 -17.90 1.61
N THR A 36 -8.33 -18.00 2.16
CA THR A 36 -8.55 -18.21 3.60
C THR A 36 -8.72 -19.68 3.98
N CYS A 37 -8.99 -20.58 3.02
CA CYS A 37 -9.17 -22.01 3.30
C CYS A 37 -8.63 -22.93 2.19
N ASP A 38 -8.44 -24.22 2.50
CA ASP A 38 -7.76 -25.16 1.60
C ASP A 38 -8.63 -25.68 0.44
N ARG A 39 -9.75 -25.00 0.13
CA ARG A 39 -10.67 -25.40 -0.94
C ARG A 39 -10.28 -24.74 -2.25
N TYR A 40 -10.42 -25.50 -3.33
CA TYR A 40 -10.30 -24.99 -4.69
C TYR A 40 -11.51 -25.43 -5.52
N PHE A 41 -11.80 -24.64 -6.54
CA PHE A 41 -13.00 -24.75 -7.34
C PHE A 41 -12.66 -25.00 -8.81
N GLY A 42 -13.62 -25.50 -9.57
CA GLY A 42 -13.45 -25.73 -11.02
C GLY A 42 -13.63 -24.47 -11.87
N SER A 43 -14.09 -23.37 -11.28
CA SER A 43 -14.40 -22.13 -11.98
C SER A 43 -14.32 -20.91 -11.05
N ARG A 44 -14.09 -19.73 -11.66
CA ARG A 44 -14.08 -18.44 -10.97
C ARG A 44 -15.39 -18.16 -10.23
N ASN A 45 -16.54 -18.36 -10.87
CA ASN A 45 -17.85 -18.12 -10.26
C ASN A 45 -18.12 -19.02 -9.04
N ALA A 46 -17.49 -20.20 -8.97
CA ALA A 46 -17.64 -21.10 -7.83
C ALA A 46 -16.79 -20.66 -6.63
N VAL A 47 -15.58 -20.14 -6.87
CA VAL A 47 -14.77 -19.55 -5.80
C VAL A 47 -15.36 -18.22 -5.32
N GLU A 48 -15.83 -17.34 -6.20
CA GLU A 48 -16.45 -16.05 -5.81
C GLU A 48 -17.73 -16.25 -4.98
N GLN A 49 -18.58 -17.22 -5.33
CA GLN A 49 -19.73 -17.56 -4.48
C GLN A 49 -19.27 -18.08 -3.12
N HIS A 50 -18.27 -18.96 -3.07
CA HIS A 50 -17.71 -19.44 -1.82
C HIS A 50 -17.13 -18.30 -0.96
N MET A 51 -16.42 -17.35 -1.58
CA MET A 51 -15.89 -16.18 -0.90
C MET A 51 -17.02 -15.34 -0.29
N ASN A 52 -18.09 -15.09 -1.04
CA ASN A 52 -19.25 -14.33 -0.57
C ASN A 52 -20.06 -15.07 0.52
N ASP A 53 -20.31 -16.37 0.34
CA ASP A 53 -21.13 -17.17 1.28
C ASP A 53 -20.45 -17.35 2.64
N LEU A 54 -19.11 -17.41 2.67
CA LEU A 54 -18.33 -17.64 3.89
C LEU A 54 -17.54 -16.41 4.37
N ASP A 55 -17.67 -15.28 3.68
CA ASP A 55 -16.91 -14.06 3.95
C ASP A 55 -15.39 -14.32 3.97
N HIS A 56 -14.95 -15.07 2.95
CA HIS A 56 -13.59 -15.56 2.78
C HIS A 56 -12.77 -14.65 1.85
N TRP A 57 -13.21 -13.41 1.66
CA TRP A 57 -12.44 -12.37 0.98
C TRP A 57 -11.25 -12.01 1.85
N ASP A 58 -10.05 -12.03 1.27
CA ASP A 58 -8.90 -11.43 1.93
C ASP A 58 -9.16 -9.92 1.93
N GLU A 59 -9.15 -9.30 3.11
CA GLU A 59 -9.26 -7.85 3.31
C GLU A 59 -7.97 -7.16 2.82
N SER A 60 -7.49 -7.51 1.65
CA SER A 60 -6.37 -6.86 0.99
C SER A 60 -6.93 -5.75 0.10
N GLU A 61 -7.03 -4.58 0.73
CA GLU A 61 -7.08 -3.25 0.09
C GLU A 61 -8.41 -2.92 -0.62
N GLU A 62 -9.48 -2.73 0.14
CA GLU A 62 -10.51 -1.76 -0.24
C GLU A 62 -10.84 -0.81 0.91
N SER A 63 -10.88 0.46 0.52
CA SER A 63 -11.75 1.51 1.04
C SER A 63 -11.56 1.86 2.51
N GLU A 64 -10.70 2.85 2.73
CA GLU A 64 -10.93 3.79 3.82
C GLU A 64 -12.35 4.37 3.65
N GLU A 65 -13.06 4.32 4.76
CA GLU A 65 -14.48 4.48 4.93
C GLU A 65 -14.91 5.92 4.63
N SER A 66 -16.10 6.02 4.07
CA SER A 66 -16.88 7.24 3.90
C SER A 66 -16.90 8.13 5.14
N GLU A 67 -16.41 9.37 5.00
CA GLU A 67 -16.99 10.50 5.70
C GLU A 67 -17.61 11.48 4.70
N GLU A 68 -18.89 11.72 4.96
CA GLU A 68 -19.80 12.62 4.27
C GLU A 68 -19.58 14.06 4.76
N SER A 69 -19.07 14.95 3.92
CA SER A 69 -19.39 16.37 4.06
C SER A 69 -19.06 17.16 2.78
N GLU A 70 -20.13 17.60 2.12
CA GLU A 70 -20.22 18.80 1.28
C GLU A 70 -19.03 19.06 0.33
N VAL A 71 -19.10 18.53 -0.89
CA VAL A 71 -18.21 18.95 -1.99
C VAL A 71 -18.49 20.43 -2.32
N SER A 72 -17.80 21.33 -1.62
CA SER A 72 -17.37 22.61 -2.16
C SER A 72 -16.23 22.35 -3.15
N GLU A 73 -16.20 23.11 -4.24
CA GLU A 73 -15.34 22.90 -5.42
C GLU A 73 -13.87 23.31 -5.17
N ASP A 74 -13.43 23.25 -3.91
CA ASP A 74 -12.15 23.72 -3.41
C ASP A 74 -11.25 22.51 -3.16
N ILE A 75 -10.19 22.39 -3.95
CA ILE A 75 -9.18 21.33 -3.78
C ILE A 75 -8.39 21.67 -2.51
N VAL A 76 -8.56 20.86 -1.46
CA VAL A 76 -7.77 20.93 -0.23
C VAL A 76 -6.63 19.91 -0.30
N TYR A 77 -5.46 20.29 0.21
CA TYR A 77 -4.27 19.46 0.32
C TYR A 77 -4.02 19.19 1.80
N GLU A 78 -4.08 17.93 2.21
CA GLU A 78 -3.88 17.48 3.59
C GLU A 78 -2.44 17.00 3.81
N CYS A 79 -1.91 17.19 5.03
CA CYS A 79 -0.60 16.66 5.39
C CYS A 79 -0.69 15.25 5.96
N ASP A 80 0.01 14.29 5.35
CA ASP A 80 0.10 12.90 5.81
C ASP A 80 0.78 12.71 7.19
N HIS A 81 1.38 13.76 7.73
CA HIS A 81 2.12 13.73 9.00
C HIS A 81 1.39 14.45 10.15
N CYS A 82 0.31 15.19 9.86
CA CYS A 82 -0.49 15.88 10.85
C CYS A 82 -1.96 16.03 10.40
N ASN A 83 -2.71 16.97 10.97
CA ASN A 83 -4.10 17.24 10.59
C ASN A 83 -4.23 18.67 10.01
N ASP A 84 -3.12 19.25 9.56
CA ASP A 84 -3.16 20.55 8.91
C ASP A 84 -3.57 20.39 7.44
N GLU A 85 -4.40 21.33 7.00
CA GLU A 85 -5.01 21.38 5.68
C GLU A 85 -4.59 22.68 4.99
N PHE A 86 -4.33 22.62 3.69
CA PHE A 86 -3.80 23.71 2.90
C PHE A 86 -4.59 23.88 1.61
N ASP A 87 -4.75 25.12 1.16
CA ASP A 87 -5.44 25.43 -0.11
C ASP A 87 -4.50 25.33 -1.33
N ASP A 88 -3.18 25.15 -1.11
CA ASP A 88 -2.16 25.08 -2.15
C ASP A 88 -1.09 24.01 -1.86
N GLU A 89 -0.72 23.25 -2.89
CA GLU A 89 0.30 22.19 -2.84
C GLU A 89 1.68 22.73 -2.37
N TYR A 90 2.03 23.96 -2.74
CA TYR A 90 3.26 24.61 -2.29
C TYR A 90 3.26 24.78 -0.77
N GLU A 91 2.14 25.22 -0.19
CA GLU A 91 2.07 25.52 1.24
C GLU A 91 2.16 24.24 2.06
N LEU A 92 1.53 23.16 1.58
CA LEU A 92 1.71 21.82 2.13
C LEU A 92 3.19 21.41 2.10
N HIS A 93 3.87 21.53 0.96
CA HIS A 93 5.27 21.12 0.83
C HIS A 93 6.23 21.96 1.70
N ASP A 94 5.99 23.27 1.84
CA ASP A 94 6.77 24.13 2.74
C ASP A 94 6.54 23.73 4.21
N HIS A 95 5.29 23.46 4.59
CA HIS A 95 4.93 22.93 5.90
C HIS A 95 5.65 21.61 6.18
N GLU A 96 5.59 20.63 5.28
CA GLU A 96 6.27 19.35 5.42
C GLU A 96 7.78 19.51 5.60
N ALA A 97 8.40 20.42 4.85
CA ALA A 97 9.83 20.68 4.96
C ALA A 97 10.24 21.35 6.28
N ARG A 98 9.38 22.22 6.83
CA ARG A 98 9.70 23.04 8.00
C ARG A 98 9.30 22.42 9.33
N ASP A 99 8.14 21.77 9.37
CA ASP A 99 7.53 21.23 10.59
C ASP A 99 7.77 19.71 10.71
N HIS A 100 7.77 18.99 9.58
CA HIS A 100 8.02 17.54 9.56
C HIS A 100 9.43 17.16 9.08
N PHE A 101 10.20 18.14 8.62
CA PHE A 101 11.51 17.92 7.99
C PHE A 101 11.44 16.86 6.87
N PHE A 102 10.35 16.84 6.11
CA PHE A 102 10.12 15.91 5.01
C PHE A 102 10.41 16.57 3.66
N CYS A 103 11.09 15.84 2.78
CA CYS A 103 11.40 16.30 1.43
C CYS A 103 10.64 15.46 0.41
N VAL A 104 9.63 16.06 -0.21
CA VAL A 104 8.79 15.41 -1.25
C VAL A 104 9.60 14.99 -2.47
N ILE A 105 10.62 15.75 -2.87
CA ILE A 105 11.44 15.42 -4.04
C ILE A 105 12.20 14.11 -3.85
N CYS A 106 12.63 13.84 -2.62
CA CYS A 106 13.43 12.68 -2.26
C CYS A 106 12.64 11.61 -1.52
N ASP A 107 11.37 11.89 -1.19
CA ASP A 107 10.47 11.07 -0.39
C ASP A 107 11.13 10.62 0.92
N ARG A 108 11.65 11.59 1.69
CA ARG A 108 12.47 11.32 2.88
C ARG A 108 12.24 12.31 4.01
N GLN A 109 12.09 11.76 5.21
CA GLN A 109 12.13 12.50 6.48
C GLN A 109 13.57 12.69 6.99
N PHE A 110 13.83 13.86 7.57
CA PHE A 110 15.10 14.24 8.17
C PHE A 110 14.95 14.44 9.69
N GLN A 111 16.06 14.42 10.41
CA GLN A 111 16.06 14.57 11.87
C GLN A 111 15.93 16.04 12.32
N ASP A 112 16.31 16.96 11.45
CA ASP A 112 16.39 18.39 11.75
C ASP A 112 16.36 19.24 10.46
N TRP A 113 15.96 20.51 10.63
CA TRP A 113 15.93 21.52 9.58
C TRP A 113 17.26 21.69 8.86
N HIS A 114 18.39 21.54 9.56
CA HIS A 114 19.70 21.77 8.95
C HIS A 114 19.97 20.73 7.86
N SER A 115 19.68 19.47 8.14
CA SER A 115 19.87 18.35 7.21
C SER A 115 19.02 18.50 5.94
N ILE A 116 17.74 18.86 6.08
CA ILE A 116 16.86 19.08 4.92
C ILE A 116 17.19 20.38 4.17
N SER A 117 17.55 21.47 4.87
CA SER A 117 17.92 22.73 4.22
C SER A 117 19.15 22.61 3.32
N GLN A 118 20.13 21.78 3.70
CA GLN A 118 21.28 21.47 2.85
C GLN A 118 20.86 20.69 1.60
N LEU A 119 19.93 19.75 1.73
CA LEU A 119 19.41 19.00 0.58
C LEU A 119 18.65 19.92 -0.38
N ILE A 120 17.75 20.77 0.13
CA ILE A 120 16.99 21.74 -0.68
C ILE A 120 17.95 22.67 -1.44
N ALA A 121 18.99 23.19 -0.76
CA ALA A 121 20.01 24.03 -1.39
C ALA A 121 20.80 23.28 -2.50
N GLN A 122 21.08 21.99 -2.32
CA GLN A 122 21.73 21.16 -3.34
C GLN A 122 20.82 20.93 -4.56
N LEU A 123 19.52 20.71 -4.34
CA LEU A 123 18.54 20.50 -5.41
C LEU A 123 18.34 21.77 -6.27
N GLN A 124 18.25 22.94 -5.63
CA GLN A 124 18.17 24.24 -6.33
C GLN A 124 19.41 24.54 -7.20
N SER A 125 20.59 24.03 -6.82
CA SER A 125 21.83 24.22 -7.60
C SER A 125 21.93 23.35 -8.86
N SER A 126 21.15 22.26 -8.94
CA SER A 126 21.24 21.27 -10.02
C SER A 126 20.16 21.40 -11.09
N VAL A 127 19.09 22.16 -10.83
CA VAL A 127 17.97 22.37 -11.76
C VAL A 127 17.68 23.87 -11.90
N PRO A 128 18.21 24.56 -12.93
CA PRO A 128 18.12 26.03 -13.04
C PRO A 128 16.72 26.59 -13.36
N SER A 129 15.66 25.77 -13.38
CA SER A 129 14.31 26.19 -13.78
C SER A 129 13.16 25.65 -12.93
N ALA A 130 13.41 24.85 -11.90
CA ALA A 130 12.36 24.47 -10.97
C ALA A 130 12.36 25.50 -9.83
N LYS A 131 11.31 26.32 -9.77
CA LYS A 131 10.95 27.04 -8.55
C LYS A 131 10.61 25.97 -7.51
N ILE A 132 11.63 25.54 -6.77
CA ILE A 132 11.46 24.70 -5.58
C ILE A 132 11.23 25.71 -4.47
N CYS A 133 9.95 25.85 -4.14
CA CYS A 133 9.38 26.87 -3.27
C CYS A 133 9.86 28.31 -3.56
#